data_AF-A0A6G7VR12-F1
#
_entry.id   AF-A0A6G7VR12-F1
#
_cell.length_a   1.000
_cell.length_b   1.000
_cell.length_c   1.000
_cell.angle_alpha   90.00
_cell.angle_beta   90.00
_cell.angle_gamma   90.00
#
_symmetry.space_group_name_H-M   'P 1'
#
loop_
_entity.id
_entity.type
_entity.pdbx_description
1 polymer ?
#
loop_
_entity_poly.entity_id
_entity_poly.type
_entity_poly.pdbx_seq_one_letter_code
_entity_poly.pdbx_strand_id
1 'polypeptide(L)'
;MARRKRLDPAELAASRPAPEPKSMGMPEAAAPPIARVAGESAGGGARALAMADEAGRLIHAIPLISINMSHLTRDRIKSTDEGMQSLRASIMAHGQRMPVEVMQSDAQPPYHFGLISGYRRMQAVMELAAEHPGDTRFTTIKAFIRQPDDLRGAYVAMVEENEIREDVSHFERARVALMATQAEVFESVEEAVNALYATGSKARRSKIRSFVSVVQELGSTLTYPQSVNERLGLRLAEAIRAGQGARLVQALTEGSFDDAAGQNAVLEAALNAKVSHAKPAKGAGKVSHAKPLFEHRLPNGATVALHRTGDVSRLEFSGHELTPHQAQMLAGALEVMLEAGDPK
;
A
#
# COMPACT_ATOMS: atom_id res chain seq x y z
N MET A 1 -39.82 -67.89 54.89
CA MET A 1 -40.96 -67.04 54.49
C MET A 1 -41.30 -66.07 55.64
N ALA A 2 -40.54 -64.98 55.79
CA ALA A 2 -40.74 -64.01 56.87
C ALA A 2 -41.65 -62.87 56.39
N ARG A 3 -42.79 -62.68 57.09
CA ARG A 3 -43.78 -61.64 56.81
C ARG A 3 -43.18 -60.25 57.06
N ARG A 4 -43.09 -59.42 56.01
CA ARG A 4 -42.72 -58.00 56.11
C ARG A 4 -43.92 -57.21 56.66
N LYS A 5 -43.78 -56.68 57.87
CA LYS A 5 -44.70 -55.71 58.48
C LYS A 5 -44.37 -54.32 57.90
N ARG A 6 -45.39 -53.64 57.35
CA ARG A 6 -45.27 -52.28 56.79
C ARG A 6 -45.16 -51.26 57.94
N LEU A 7 -44.32 -50.24 57.76
CA LEU A 7 -44.24 -49.05 58.61
C LEU A 7 -44.62 -47.86 57.73
N ASP A 8 -45.67 -47.14 58.13
CA ASP A 8 -46.25 -46.01 57.43
C ASP A 8 -45.47 -44.71 57.71
N PRO A 9 -45.43 -43.75 56.76
CA PRO A 9 -44.56 -42.56 56.82
C PRO A 9 -45.00 -41.49 57.83
N ALA A 10 -46.10 -41.71 58.57
CA ALA A 10 -46.69 -40.71 59.45
C ALA A 10 -46.13 -40.71 60.89
N GLU A 11 -45.24 -41.64 61.24
CA GLU A 11 -44.69 -41.77 62.61
C GLU A 11 -43.31 -41.10 62.82
N LEU A 12 -42.72 -40.44 61.81
CA LEU A 12 -41.41 -39.77 61.95
C LEU A 12 -41.48 -38.24 62.18
N ALA A 13 -42.68 -37.69 62.33
CA ALA A 13 -42.92 -36.24 62.42
C ALA A 13 -43.22 -35.73 63.84
N ALA A 14 -42.73 -36.38 64.89
CA ALA A 14 -42.90 -35.92 66.27
C ALA A 14 -41.59 -35.94 67.07
N SER A 15 -41.29 -34.78 67.66
CA SER A 15 -40.22 -34.48 68.64
C SER A 15 -38.83 -34.12 68.09
N ARG A 16 -38.63 -32.82 67.84
CA ARG A 16 -37.38 -32.13 68.19
C ARG A 16 -37.72 -30.74 68.74
N PRO A 17 -37.26 -30.38 69.95
CA PRO A 17 -37.50 -29.04 70.48
C PRO A 17 -36.64 -28.01 69.73
N ALA A 18 -37.22 -26.84 69.48
CA ALA A 18 -36.56 -25.71 68.84
C ALA A 18 -35.45 -25.13 69.73
N PRO A 19 -34.25 -24.81 69.21
CA PRO A 19 -33.25 -24.08 69.98
C PRO A 19 -33.48 -22.56 69.90
N GLU A 20 -33.46 -21.93 71.07
CA GLU A 20 -33.64 -20.49 71.30
C GLU A 20 -32.51 -19.63 70.67
N PRO A 21 -32.81 -18.41 70.21
CA PRO A 21 -31.84 -17.53 69.56
C PRO A 21 -31.02 -16.77 70.60
N LYS A 22 -29.78 -17.21 70.85
CA LYS A 22 -28.76 -16.35 71.47
C LYS A 22 -27.94 -15.68 70.36
N SER A 23 -28.10 -14.37 70.27
CA SER A 23 -27.29 -13.46 69.46
C SER A 23 -25.83 -13.46 69.92
N MET A 24 -24.97 -14.18 69.20
CA MET A 24 -23.52 -13.89 69.15
C MET A 24 -23.20 -13.38 67.75
N GLY A 25 -22.48 -12.26 67.67
CA GLY A 25 -22.08 -11.64 66.42
C GLY A 25 -21.38 -12.61 65.49
N MET A 26 -21.88 -12.73 64.26
CA MET A 26 -21.19 -13.49 63.23
C MET A 26 -20.02 -12.66 62.70
N PRO A 27 -18.80 -13.22 62.59
CA PRO A 27 -17.78 -12.63 61.75
C PRO A 27 -18.30 -12.63 60.31
N GLU A 28 -17.99 -11.56 59.57
CA GLU A 28 -18.30 -11.36 58.16
C GLU A 28 -18.14 -12.68 57.39
N ALA A 29 -19.28 -13.25 56.96
CA ALA A 29 -19.31 -14.54 56.31
C ALA A 29 -18.55 -14.44 54.98
N ALA A 30 -17.29 -14.89 54.97
CA ALA A 30 -16.52 -15.05 53.75
C ALA A 30 -17.35 -15.85 52.75
N ALA A 31 -17.56 -15.28 51.56
CA ALA A 31 -18.42 -15.85 50.54
C ALA A 31 -18.06 -17.34 50.29
N PRO A 32 -19.06 -18.21 50.14
CA PRO A 32 -18.83 -19.64 49.94
C PRO A 32 -17.91 -19.86 48.72
N PRO A 33 -17.05 -20.90 48.72
CA PRO A 33 -15.97 -21.06 47.74
C PRO A 33 -16.45 -21.05 46.28
N ILE A 34 -17.68 -21.49 46.01
CA ILE A 34 -18.29 -21.46 44.68
C ILE A 34 -18.58 -20.01 44.22
N ALA A 35 -19.01 -19.13 45.12
CA ALA A 35 -19.23 -17.71 44.82
C ALA A 35 -17.91 -16.97 44.55
N ARG A 36 -16.82 -17.39 45.22
CA ARG A 36 -15.48 -16.84 45.02
C ARG A 36 -14.88 -17.27 43.67
N VAL A 37 -14.99 -18.55 43.32
CA VAL A 37 -14.56 -19.09 42.01
C VAL A 37 -15.37 -18.50 40.85
N ALA A 38 -16.68 -18.28 41.04
CA ALA A 38 -17.52 -17.60 40.04
C ALA A 38 -17.12 -16.13 39.84
N GLY A 39 -16.81 -15.40 40.91
CA GLY A 39 -16.32 -14.01 40.84
C GLY A 39 -14.94 -13.88 40.19
N GLU A 40 -14.01 -14.78 40.52
CA GLU A 40 -12.66 -14.83 39.94
C GLU A 40 -12.70 -15.23 38.44
N SER A 41 -13.61 -16.13 38.05
CA SER A 41 -13.83 -16.52 36.65
C SER A 41 -14.48 -15.41 35.82
N ALA A 42 -15.42 -14.64 36.40
CA ALA A 42 -16.07 -13.52 35.73
C ALA A 42 -15.11 -12.34 35.47
N GLY A 43 -14.24 -12.01 36.43
CA GLY A 43 -13.22 -10.97 36.26
C GLY A 43 -12.10 -11.36 35.29
N GLY A 44 -11.72 -12.64 35.25
CA GLY A 44 -10.77 -13.17 34.26
C GLY A 44 -11.32 -13.14 32.83
N GLY A 45 -12.59 -13.47 32.64
CA GLY A 45 -13.26 -13.44 31.33
C GLY A 45 -13.37 -12.03 30.74
N ALA A 46 -13.75 -11.03 31.55
CA ALA A 46 -13.82 -9.64 31.11
C ALA A 46 -12.44 -9.08 30.71
N ARG A 47 -11.39 -9.40 31.48
CA ARG A 47 -10.01 -9.03 31.15
C ARG A 47 -9.53 -9.74 29.88
N ALA A 48 -9.81 -11.03 29.73
CA ALA A 48 -9.45 -11.77 28.53
C ALA A 48 -10.16 -11.24 27.27
N LEU A 49 -11.43 -10.84 27.40
CA LEU A 49 -12.18 -10.21 26.32
C LEU A 49 -11.60 -8.84 25.96
N ALA A 50 -11.30 -8.00 26.96
CA ALA A 50 -10.67 -6.70 26.75
C ALA A 50 -9.28 -6.83 26.10
N MET A 51 -8.45 -7.78 26.55
CA MET A 51 -7.15 -8.06 25.95
C MET A 51 -7.28 -8.59 24.51
N ALA A 52 -8.30 -9.41 24.24
CA ALA A 52 -8.57 -9.90 22.89
C ALA A 52 -9.05 -8.77 21.96
N ASP A 53 -9.84 -7.82 22.49
CA ASP A 53 -10.30 -6.65 21.75
C ASP A 53 -9.16 -5.68 21.45
N GLU A 54 -8.35 -5.36 22.47
CA GLU A 54 -7.17 -4.52 22.36
C GLU A 54 -6.16 -5.11 21.36
N ALA A 55 -5.99 -6.43 21.36
CA ALA A 55 -5.16 -7.17 20.41
C ALA A 55 -5.82 -7.36 19.03
N GLY A 56 -7.00 -6.78 18.76
CA GLY A 56 -7.68 -6.82 17.46
C GLY A 56 -8.15 -8.22 17.02
N ARG A 57 -8.47 -9.09 17.99
CA ARG A 57 -8.87 -10.50 17.74
C ARG A 57 -10.38 -10.73 17.81
N LEU A 58 -11.15 -9.71 18.17
CA LEU A 58 -12.61 -9.76 18.19
C LEU A 58 -13.19 -9.35 16.84
N ILE A 59 -14.27 -10.03 16.45
CA ILE A 59 -15.06 -9.67 15.27
C ILE A 59 -16.16 -8.72 15.70
N HIS A 60 -16.17 -7.55 15.10
CA HIS A 60 -17.15 -6.49 15.32
C HIS A 60 -18.13 -6.41 14.16
N ALA A 61 -19.39 -6.08 14.44
CA ALA A 61 -20.36 -5.71 13.41
C ALA A 61 -20.36 -4.18 13.26
N ILE A 62 -19.74 -3.68 12.19
CA ILE A 62 -19.50 -2.24 11.99
C ILE A 62 -20.49 -1.69 10.95
N PRO A 63 -21.18 -0.56 11.21
CA PRO A 63 -22.05 0.07 10.22
C PRO A 63 -21.28 0.41 8.93
N LEU A 64 -21.84 0.07 7.76
CA LEU A 64 -21.17 0.31 6.48
C LEU A 64 -20.81 1.79 6.28
N ILE A 65 -21.71 2.68 6.70
CA ILE A 65 -21.55 4.14 6.59
C ILE A 65 -20.36 4.68 7.39
N SER A 66 -19.88 3.93 8.38
CA SER A 66 -18.76 4.35 9.23
C SER A 66 -17.40 3.96 8.69
N ILE A 67 -17.34 3.25 7.55
CA ILE A 67 -16.10 2.74 6.97
C ILE A 67 -15.74 3.54 5.71
N ASN A 68 -14.59 4.22 5.77
CA ASN A 68 -13.95 4.82 4.62
C ASN A 68 -13.21 3.75 3.81
N MET A 69 -13.79 3.39 2.66
CA MET A 69 -13.17 2.42 1.75
C MET A 69 -11.90 2.94 1.06
N SER A 70 -11.74 4.26 1.00
CA SER A 70 -10.60 4.96 0.40
C SER A 70 -9.50 5.29 1.41
N HIS A 71 -9.61 4.80 2.66
CA HIS A 71 -8.63 5.09 3.71
C HIS A 71 -7.20 4.67 3.35
N LEU A 72 -7.04 3.51 2.70
CA LEU A 72 -5.79 3.18 2.03
C LEU A 72 -5.99 3.39 0.53
N THR A 73 -5.08 4.11 -0.11
CA THR A 73 -5.05 4.29 -1.57
C THR A 73 -4.81 2.92 -2.21
N ARG A 74 -5.90 2.22 -2.56
CA ARG A 74 -5.83 0.89 -3.16
C ARG A 74 -5.78 0.96 -4.67
N ASP A 75 -5.17 -0.07 -5.24
CA ASP A 75 -5.19 -0.34 -6.65
C ASP A 75 -6.63 -0.53 -7.15
N ARG A 76 -7.07 0.35 -8.06
CA ARG A 76 -8.33 0.20 -8.79
C ARG A 76 -8.12 -0.78 -9.94
N ILE A 77 -7.76 -2.02 -9.64
CA ILE A 77 -7.87 -3.11 -10.62
C ILE A 77 -9.36 -3.36 -10.78
N LYS A 78 -9.90 -3.07 -11.97
CA LYS A 78 -11.28 -3.44 -12.33
C LYS A 78 -11.46 -4.92 -12.05
N SER A 79 -12.28 -5.24 -11.04
CA SER A 79 -12.67 -6.62 -10.78
C SER A 79 -13.41 -7.13 -12.01
N THR A 80 -13.10 -8.33 -12.48
CA THR A 80 -13.91 -9.00 -13.48
C THR A 80 -15.32 -9.23 -12.93
N ASP A 81 -16.33 -8.85 -13.71
CA ASP A 81 -17.74 -8.84 -13.27
C ASP A 81 -18.22 -10.22 -12.79
N GLU A 82 -17.76 -11.31 -13.42
CA GLU A 82 -18.15 -12.69 -13.06
C GLU A 82 -17.75 -13.07 -11.63
N GLY A 83 -16.54 -12.73 -11.20
CA GLY A 83 -16.06 -13.04 -9.85
C GLY A 83 -16.76 -12.21 -8.77
N MET A 84 -17.33 -11.06 -9.12
CA MET A 84 -18.10 -10.23 -8.18
C MET A 84 -19.51 -10.79 -8.00
N GLN A 85 -20.17 -11.19 -9.08
CA GLN A 85 -21.51 -11.79 -9.03
C GLN A 85 -21.55 -13.07 -8.20
N SER A 86 -20.55 -13.96 -8.37
CA SER A 86 -20.43 -15.18 -7.56
C SER A 86 -20.26 -14.87 -6.07
N LEU A 87 -19.42 -13.89 -5.71
CA LEU A 87 -19.23 -13.46 -4.33
C LEU A 87 -20.53 -12.91 -3.72
N ARG A 88 -21.26 -12.08 -4.46
CA ARG A 88 -22.56 -11.54 -4.03
C ARG A 88 -23.59 -12.62 -3.80
N ALA A 89 -23.72 -13.57 -4.73
CA ALA A 89 -24.64 -14.71 -4.57
C ALA A 89 -24.31 -15.54 -3.32
N SER A 90 -23.02 -15.78 -3.06
CA SER A 90 -22.56 -16.48 -1.86
C SER A 90 -22.88 -15.72 -0.56
N ILE A 91 -22.64 -14.41 -0.53
CA ILE A 91 -22.98 -13.55 0.62
C ILE A 91 -24.50 -13.49 0.84
N MET A 92 -25.29 -13.45 -0.24
CA MET A 92 -26.75 -13.48 -0.14
C MET A 92 -27.27 -14.79 0.45
N ALA A 93 -26.71 -15.93 0.02
CA ALA A 93 -27.15 -17.26 0.45
C ALA A 93 -26.67 -17.63 1.86
N HIS A 94 -25.45 -17.22 2.25
CA HIS A 94 -24.77 -17.72 3.44
C HIS A 94 -24.29 -16.65 4.41
N GLY A 95 -24.49 -15.37 4.07
CA GLY A 95 -23.93 -14.25 4.80
C GLY A 95 -22.42 -14.13 4.68
N GLN A 96 -21.87 -13.14 5.38
CA GLN A 96 -20.44 -12.92 5.43
C GLN A 96 -19.74 -14.00 6.26
N ARG A 97 -18.91 -14.82 5.61
CA ARG A 97 -18.07 -15.84 6.26
C ARG A 97 -16.74 -15.29 6.78
N MET A 98 -16.07 -14.49 5.96
CA MET A 98 -14.76 -13.94 6.26
C MET A 98 -14.88 -12.46 6.65
N PRO A 99 -14.41 -12.04 7.84
CA PRO A 99 -14.37 -10.63 8.23
C PRO A 99 -13.56 -9.78 7.25
N VAL A 100 -13.82 -8.47 7.23
CA VAL A 100 -12.89 -7.48 6.67
C VAL A 100 -11.93 -7.02 7.76
N GLU A 101 -10.90 -6.27 7.41
CA GLU A 101 -10.04 -5.61 8.40
C GLU A 101 -10.15 -4.11 8.25
N VAL A 102 -10.29 -3.41 9.37
CA VAL A 102 -10.36 -1.96 9.44
C VAL A 102 -9.45 -1.45 10.54
N MET A 103 -9.17 -0.15 10.56
CA MET A 103 -8.56 0.54 11.69
C MET A 103 -9.39 1.77 12.05
N GLN A 104 -9.15 2.35 13.23
CA GLN A 104 -9.68 3.67 13.53
C GLN A 104 -9.16 4.70 12.52
N SER A 105 -10.04 5.59 12.06
CA SER A 105 -9.71 6.64 11.11
C SER A 105 -10.07 7.99 11.69
N ASP A 106 -9.17 8.96 11.54
CA ASP A 106 -9.41 10.37 11.87
C ASP A 106 -10.10 11.12 10.71
N ALA A 107 -10.77 10.38 9.82
CA ALA A 107 -11.46 10.97 8.68
C ALA A 107 -12.70 11.73 9.17
N GLN A 108 -13.18 12.68 8.36
CA GLN A 108 -14.38 13.43 8.71
C GLN A 108 -15.57 12.48 8.92
N PRO A 109 -16.47 12.78 9.89
CA PRO A 109 -17.70 12.02 10.07
C PRO A 109 -18.47 11.88 8.74
N PRO A 110 -19.10 10.72 8.48
CA PRO A 110 -19.37 9.62 9.42
C PRO A 110 -18.26 8.57 9.54
N TYR A 111 -17.09 8.79 8.92
CA TYR A 111 -16.04 7.77 8.83
C TYR A 111 -15.23 7.62 10.11
N HIS A 112 -15.60 6.63 10.92
CA HIS A 112 -14.87 6.26 12.15
C HIS A 112 -13.79 5.20 11.89
N PHE A 113 -13.92 4.47 10.78
CA PHE A 113 -13.03 3.37 10.44
C PHE A 113 -12.49 3.51 9.02
N GLY A 114 -11.25 3.09 8.85
CA GLY A 114 -10.58 2.99 7.57
C GLY A 114 -10.45 1.54 7.14
N LEU A 115 -10.92 1.18 5.95
CA LEU A 115 -10.77 -0.18 5.45
C LEU A 115 -9.27 -0.49 5.24
N ILE A 116 -8.80 -1.67 5.65
CA ILE A 116 -7.44 -2.23 5.46
C ILE A 116 -7.46 -3.40 4.46
N SER A 117 -8.37 -4.36 4.61
CA SER A 117 -8.47 -5.51 3.71
C SER A 117 -9.93 -5.92 3.47
N GLY A 118 -10.16 -6.72 2.42
CA GLY A 118 -11.51 -7.19 2.08
C GLY A 118 -12.34 -6.24 1.22
N TYR A 119 -11.71 -5.42 0.37
CA TYR A 119 -12.38 -4.46 -0.53
C TYR A 119 -13.53 -5.08 -1.34
N ARG A 120 -13.29 -6.20 -2.03
CA ARG A 120 -14.33 -6.87 -2.84
C ARG A 120 -15.55 -7.28 -2.02
N ARG A 121 -15.32 -7.66 -0.76
CA ARG A 121 -16.38 -8.06 0.17
C ARG A 121 -17.18 -6.85 0.65
N MET A 122 -16.49 -5.76 0.99
CA MET A 122 -17.14 -4.50 1.31
C MET A 122 -17.99 -4.01 0.14
N GLN A 123 -17.42 -4.00 -1.07
CA GLN A 123 -18.15 -3.62 -2.28
C GLN A 123 -19.38 -4.52 -2.52
N ALA A 124 -19.23 -5.84 -2.46
CA ALA A 124 -20.35 -6.77 -2.62
C ALA A 124 -21.47 -6.53 -1.60
N VAL A 125 -21.13 -6.27 -0.33
CA VAL A 125 -22.12 -5.99 0.72
C VAL A 125 -22.80 -4.64 0.50
N MET A 126 -22.09 -3.61 0.05
CA MET A 126 -22.70 -2.32 -0.30
C MET A 126 -23.66 -2.42 -1.48
N GLU A 127 -23.27 -3.15 -2.53
CA GLU A 127 -24.14 -3.38 -3.70
C GLU A 127 -25.42 -4.13 -3.28
N LEU A 128 -25.30 -5.16 -2.44
CA LEU A 128 -26.46 -5.87 -1.87
C LEU A 128 -27.32 -4.95 -0.98
N ALA A 129 -26.73 -4.05 -0.21
CA ALA A 129 -27.47 -3.09 0.60
C ALA A 129 -28.29 -2.11 -0.27
N ALA A 130 -27.75 -1.70 -1.42
CA ALA A 130 -28.43 -0.83 -2.37
C ALA A 130 -29.59 -1.55 -3.11
N GLU A 131 -29.40 -2.83 -3.44
CA GLU A 131 -30.43 -3.64 -4.11
C GLU A 131 -31.55 -4.11 -3.19
N HIS A 132 -31.26 -4.28 -1.90
CA HIS A 132 -32.21 -4.73 -0.87
C HIS A 132 -32.36 -3.69 0.24
N PRO A 133 -32.89 -2.48 -0.08
CA PRO A 133 -33.07 -1.44 0.91
C PRO A 133 -34.02 -1.91 2.02
N GLY A 134 -33.56 -1.83 3.27
CA GLY A 134 -34.31 -2.28 4.45
C GLY A 134 -33.94 -3.66 4.98
N ASP A 135 -33.12 -4.44 4.26
CA ASP A 135 -32.57 -5.67 4.81
C ASP A 135 -31.45 -5.36 5.81
N THR A 136 -31.76 -5.54 7.10
CA THR A 136 -30.82 -5.27 8.20
C THR A 136 -29.52 -6.08 8.11
N ARG A 137 -29.51 -7.21 7.40
CA ARG A 137 -28.29 -8.05 7.22
C ARG A 137 -27.17 -7.32 6.47
N PHE A 138 -27.50 -6.33 5.64
CA PHE A 138 -26.54 -5.56 4.86
C PHE A 138 -26.34 -4.14 5.40
N THR A 139 -26.73 -3.87 6.66
CA THR A 139 -26.48 -2.57 7.31
C THR A 139 -25.11 -2.50 7.99
N THR A 140 -24.54 -3.67 8.32
CA THR A 140 -23.25 -3.81 8.99
C THR A 140 -22.37 -4.83 8.28
N ILE A 141 -21.05 -4.73 8.47
CA ILE A 141 -20.07 -5.72 8.02
C ILE A 141 -19.28 -6.26 9.21
N LYS A 142 -19.00 -7.57 9.19
CA LYS A 142 -18.11 -8.21 10.17
C LYS A 142 -16.68 -7.78 9.89
N ALA A 143 -16.00 -7.23 10.90
CA ALA A 143 -14.66 -6.70 10.76
C ALA A 143 -13.77 -6.97 11.98
N PHE A 144 -12.47 -7.14 11.75
CA PHE A 144 -11.45 -6.97 12.79
C PHE A 144 -11.03 -5.50 12.83
N ILE A 145 -10.87 -4.93 14.03
CA ILE A 145 -10.32 -3.59 14.24
C ILE A 145 -8.84 -3.75 14.58
N ARG A 146 -7.96 -3.27 13.71
CA ARG A 146 -6.50 -3.26 13.88
C ARG A 146 -6.06 -1.96 14.55
N GLN A 147 -4.99 -2.04 15.35
CA GLN A 147 -4.43 -0.90 16.08
C GLN A 147 -3.45 -0.10 15.20
N PRO A 148 -3.24 1.21 15.46
CA PRO A 148 -2.32 2.04 14.68
C PRO A 148 -0.86 1.57 14.71
N ASP A 149 -0.38 1.05 15.85
CA ASP A 149 0.97 0.46 15.97
C ASP A 149 1.15 -0.78 15.09
N ASP A 150 0.04 -1.33 14.59
CA ASP A 150 -0.02 -2.45 13.66
C ASP A 150 -0.16 -1.98 12.20
N LEU A 151 -0.06 -0.69 11.87
CA LEU A 151 -0.16 -0.22 10.47
C LEU A 151 0.88 -0.86 9.57
N ARG A 152 2.15 -0.87 10.01
CA ARG A 152 3.24 -1.56 9.31
C ARG A 152 2.95 -3.07 9.22
N GLY A 153 2.50 -3.67 10.32
CA GLY A 153 2.12 -5.09 10.38
C GLY A 153 0.95 -5.45 9.46
N ALA A 154 -0.04 -4.56 9.34
CA ALA A 154 -1.23 -4.71 8.50
C ALA A 154 -0.88 -4.58 7.02
N TYR A 155 0.00 -3.64 6.65
CA TYR A 155 0.54 -3.57 5.29
C TYR A 155 1.36 -4.81 4.94
N VAL A 156 2.18 -5.32 5.87
CA VAL A 156 2.93 -6.57 5.71
C VAL A 156 1.97 -7.75 5.54
N ALA A 157 0.99 -7.92 6.43
CA ALA A 157 0.00 -9.00 6.35
C ALA A 157 -0.83 -8.94 5.04
N MET A 158 -1.21 -7.74 4.60
CA MET A 158 -1.91 -7.52 3.33
C MET A 158 -1.04 -7.96 2.13
N VAL A 159 0.26 -7.64 2.16
CA VAL A 159 1.19 -8.05 1.12
C VAL A 159 1.46 -9.55 1.20
N GLU A 160 1.65 -10.12 2.39
CA GLU A 160 1.92 -11.55 2.58
C GLU A 160 0.76 -12.43 2.09
N GLU A 161 -0.51 -12.04 2.31
CA GLU A 161 -1.66 -12.75 1.73
C GLU A 161 -1.60 -12.75 0.19
N ASN A 162 -1.20 -11.63 -0.40
CA ASN A 162 -1.10 -11.47 -1.85
C ASN A 162 0.14 -12.15 -2.43
N GLU A 163 1.26 -12.22 -1.71
CA GLU A 163 2.49 -12.89 -2.17
C GLU A 163 2.35 -14.41 -2.26
N ILE A 164 1.42 -15.01 -1.51
CA ILE A 164 1.07 -16.44 -1.63
C ILE A 164 0.30 -16.69 -2.93
N ARG A 165 -0.39 -15.68 -3.48
CA ARG A 165 -1.07 -15.77 -4.77
C ARG A 165 -0.04 -15.53 -5.87
N GLU A 166 0.17 -16.51 -6.75
CA GLU A 166 1.27 -16.54 -7.74
C GLU A 166 1.22 -15.42 -8.81
N ASP A 167 0.18 -14.58 -8.83
CA ASP A 167 -0.13 -13.68 -9.95
C ASP A 167 0.33 -12.23 -9.78
N VAL A 168 0.97 -11.84 -8.67
CA VAL A 168 1.36 -10.42 -8.46
C VAL A 168 2.64 -10.06 -9.21
N SER A 169 2.55 -9.07 -10.09
CA SER A 169 3.64 -8.54 -10.90
C SER A 169 4.64 -7.69 -10.08
N HIS A 170 5.88 -7.54 -10.58
CA HIS A 170 6.86 -6.64 -9.95
C HIS A 170 6.42 -5.17 -9.95
N PHE A 171 5.60 -4.78 -10.93
CA PHE A 171 5.03 -3.44 -11.01
C PHE A 171 4.07 -3.18 -9.85
N GLU A 172 3.13 -4.09 -9.60
CA GLU A 172 2.21 -3.97 -8.48
C GLU A 172 2.94 -3.96 -7.14
N ARG A 173 3.95 -4.83 -6.98
CA ARG A 173 4.77 -4.84 -5.77
C ARG A 173 5.46 -3.50 -5.51
N ALA A 174 6.07 -2.93 -6.55
CA ALA A 174 6.73 -1.63 -6.45
C ALA A 174 5.74 -0.51 -6.13
N ARG A 175 4.53 -0.58 -6.70
CA ARG A 175 3.46 0.39 -6.44
C ARG A 175 2.93 0.32 -5.01
N VAL A 176 2.77 -0.87 -4.44
CA VAL A 176 2.37 -1.03 -3.04
C VAL A 176 3.43 -0.43 -2.11
N ALA A 177 4.72 -0.69 -2.36
CA ALA A 177 5.79 -0.09 -1.58
C ALA A 177 5.80 1.44 -1.67
N LEU A 178 5.56 1.99 -2.86
CA LEU A 178 5.44 3.44 -3.07
C LEU A 178 4.23 4.03 -2.32
N MET A 179 3.07 3.37 -2.40
CA MET A 179 1.86 3.79 -1.69
C MET A 179 2.03 3.74 -0.17
N ALA A 180 2.68 2.70 0.36
CA ALA A 180 2.96 2.60 1.79
C ALA A 180 3.92 3.71 2.26
N THR A 181 4.88 4.09 1.42
CA THR A 181 5.78 5.22 1.71
C THR A 181 5.02 6.56 1.65
N GLN A 182 4.16 6.76 0.66
CA GLN A 182 3.33 7.97 0.52
C GLN A 182 2.32 8.14 1.64
N ALA A 183 1.85 7.04 2.22
CA ALA A 183 0.99 7.02 3.38
C ALA A 183 1.77 7.23 4.71
N GLU A 184 3.06 7.57 4.64
CA GLU A 184 3.96 7.79 5.79
C GLU A 184 4.08 6.57 6.71
N VAL A 185 3.73 5.37 6.22
CA VAL A 185 3.88 4.11 6.96
C VAL A 185 5.35 3.71 7.05
N PHE A 186 6.12 3.99 5.99
CA PHE A 186 7.56 3.77 5.92
C PHE A 186 8.28 5.08 5.54
N GLU A 187 9.47 5.31 6.09
CA GLU A 187 10.25 6.54 5.88
C GLU A 187 10.83 6.60 4.45
N SER A 188 11.02 5.43 3.82
CA SER A 188 11.53 5.34 2.46
C SER A 188 10.98 4.13 1.73
N VAL A 189 11.03 4.20 0.38
CA VAL A 189 10.64 3.06 -0.47
C VAL A 189 11.56 1.86 -0.26
N GLU A 190 12.84 2.08 0.06
CA GLU A 190 13.76 1.00 0.36
C GLU A 190 13.36 0.25 1.65
N GLU A 191 13.01 1.01 2.69
CA GLU A 191 12.48 0.45 3.93
C GLU A 191 11.18 -0.32 3.69
N ALA A 192 10.23 0.27 2.95
CA ALA A 192 8.98 -0.38 2.59
C ALA A 192 9.20 -1.70 1.86
N VAL A 193 10.08 -1.74 0.84
CA VAL A 193 10.38 -3.00 0.12
C VAL A 193 11.03 -4.04 1.02
N ASN A 194 11.90 -3.62 1.94
CA ASN A 194 12.55 -4.55 2.86
C ASN A 194 11.57 -5.16 3.88
N ALA A 195 10.64 -4.35 4.40
CA ALA A 195 9.62 -4.81 5.34
C ALA A 195 8.54 -5.67 4.65
N LEU A 196 7.93 -5.16 3.58
CA LEU A 196 6.81 -5.82 2.87
C LEU A 196 7.20 -7.13 2.19
N TYR A 197 8.47 -7.23 1.74
CA TYR A 197 8.97 -8.41 1.03
C TYR A 197 10.15 -9.05 1.76
N ALA A 198 10.09 -9.07 3.10
CA ALA A 198 11.12 -9.63 3.96
C ALA A 198 11.39 -11.10 3.67
N THR A 199 10.34 -11.88 3.41
CA THR A 199 10.39 -13.32 3.06
C THR A 199 10.98 -13.59 1.68
N GLY A 200 11.01 -12.59 0.79
CA GLY A 200 11.59 -12.70 -0.55
C GLY A 200 13.12 -12.73 -0.54
N SER A 201 13.72 -13.10 -1.68
CA SER A 201 15.18 -13.05 -1.83
C SER A 201 15.69 -11.60 -1.99
N LYS A 202 16.97 -11.35 -1.66
CA LYS A 202 17.63 -10.05 -1.89
C LYS A 202 17.53 -9.61 -3.36
N ALA A 203 17.66 -10.56 -4.29
CA ALA A 203 17.52 -10.31 -5.72
C ALA A 203 16.11 -9.86 -6.09
N ARG A 204 15.07 -10.50 -5.55
CA ARG A 204 13.67 -10.11 -5.76
C ARG A 204 13.40 -8.69 -5.26
N ARG A 205 13.83 -8.37 -4.03
CA ARG A 205 13.73 -7.00 -3.49
C ARG A 205 14.45 -5.96 -4.35
N SER A 206 15.61 -6.30 -4.89
CA SER A 206 16.34 -5.41 -5.82
C SER A 206 15.58 -5.13 -7.12
N LYS A 207 14.89 -6.14 -7.67
CA LYS A 207 14.04 -5.99 -8.86
C LYS A 207 12.82 -5.12 -8.55
N ILE A 208 12.14 -5.37 -7.42
CA ILE A 208 11.00 -4.55 -6.97
C ILE A 208 11.41 -3.08 -6.86
N ARG A 209 12.55 -2.79 -6.20
CA ARG A 209 13.09 -1.42 -6.12
C ARG A 209 13.33 -0.78 -7.49
N SER A 210 13.79 -1.55 -8.47
CA SER A 210 14.00 -1.02 -9.83
C SER A 210 12.67 -0.65 -10.51
N PHE A 211 11.59 -1.36 -10.23
CA PHE A 211 10.27 -1.04 -10.78
C PHE A 211 9.65 0.23 -10.17
N VAL A 212 10.15 0.74 -9.04
CA VAL A 212 9.64 1.97 -8.41
C VAL A 212 9.70 3.16 -9.37
N SER A 213 10.81 3.34 -10.08
CA SER A 213 10.94 4.41 -11.07
C SER A 213 9.96 4.25 -12.24
N VAL A 214 9.65 3.00 -12.62
CA VAL A 214 8.66 2.70 -13.67
C VAL A 214 7.26 3.10 -13.22
N VAL A 215 6.90 2.80 -11.96
CA VAL A 215 5.60 3.20 -11.39
C VAL A 215 5.49 4.72 -11.30
N GLN A 216 6.54 5.39 -10.84
CA GLN A 216 6.53 6.85 -10.68
C GLN A 216 6.41 7.58 -12.04
N GLU A 217 7.17 7.14 -13.04
CA GLU A 217 7.25 7.81 -14.33
C GLU A 217 6.08 7.44 -15.27
N LEU A 218 5.73 6.15 -15.34
CA LEU A 218 4.80 5.63 -16.34
C LEU A 218 3.45 5.18 -15.73
N GLY A 219 3.33 5.13 -14.41
CA GLY A 219 2.20 4.47 -13.75
C GLY A 219 0.83 5.13 -14.03
N SER A 220 0.80 6.42 -14.31
CA SER A 220 -0.43 7.13 -14.72
C SER A 220 -0.76 7.00 -16.21
N THR A 221 0.23 6.64 -17.04
CA THR A 221 0.10 6.54 -18.50
C THR A 221 -0.16 5.10 -18.97
N LEU A 222 0.22 4.10 -18.16
CA LEU A 222 -0.02 2.69 -18.48
C LEU A 222 -1.50 2.32 -18.34
N THR A 223 -2.08 1.80 -19.42
CA THR A 223 -3.43 1.21 -19.43
C THR A 223 -3.43 -0.22 -18.90
N TYR A 224 -2.38 -0.99 -19.23
CA TYR A 224 -2.18 -2.39 -18.83
C TYR A 224 -0.88 -2.54 -18.01
N PRO A 225 -0.80 -1.99 -16.79
CA PRO A 225 0.43 -2.09 -15.97
C PRO A 225 0.80 -3.55 -15.62
N GLN A 226 -0.22 -4.39 -15.44
CA GLN A 226 -0.13 -5.82 -15.12
C GLN A 226 0.65 -6.63 -16.16
N SER A 227 0.60 -6.21 -17.44
CA SER A 227 1.23 -6.94 -18.54
C SER A 227 2.73 -6.69 -18.66
N VAL A 228 3.28 -5.72 -17.90
CA VAL A 228 4.71 -5.41 -17.91
C VAL A 228 5.46 -6.51 -17.17
N ASN A 229 5.97 -7.48 -17.94
CA ASN A 229 6.76 -8.57 -17.39
C ASN A 229 8.10 -8.10 -16.82
N GLU A 230 8.77 -8.98 -16.09
CA GLU A 230 10.04 -8.68 -15.42
C GLU A 230 11.09 -8.12 -16.39
N ARG A 231 11.28 -8.77 -17.54
CA ARG A 231 12.30 -8.39 -18.53
C ARG A 231 12.06 -6.99 -19.08
N LEU A 232 10.81 -6.69 -19.46
CA LEU A 232 10.43 -5.39 -19.99
C LEU A 232 10.57 -4.30 -18.94
N GLY A 233 10.04 -4.51 -17.73
CA GLY A 233 10.08 -3.51 -16.68
C GLY A 233 11.49 -3.18 -16.18
N LEU A 234 12.41 -4.15 -16.14
CA LEU A 234 13.83 -3.86 -15.83
C LEU A 234 14.48 -2.97 -16.89
N ARG A 235 14.21 -3.22 -18.18
CA ARG A 235 14.70 -2.38 -19.27
C ARG A 235 14.09 -0.97 -19.23
N LEU A 236 12.81 -0.86 -18.88
CA LEU A 236 12.15 0.44 -18.66
C LEU A 236 12.81 1.20 -17.51
N ALA A 237 13.07 0.53 -16.38
CA ALA A 237 13.75 1.14 -15.24
C ALA A 237 15.15 1.67 -15.61
N GLU A 238 15.91 0.89 -16.39
CA GLU A 238 17.21 1.33 -16.92
C GLU A 238 17.10 2.54 -17.84
N ALA A 239 16.13 2.53 -18.77
CA ALA A 239 15.91 3.65 -19.69
C ALA A 239 15.47 4.93 -18.95
N ILE A 240 14.62 4.82 -17.93
CA ILE A 240 14.19 5.94 -17.08
C ILE A 240 15.39 6.52 -16.33
N ARG A 241 16.24 5.68 -15.73
CA ARG A 241 17.49 6.13 -15.09
C ARG A 241 18.45 6.81 -16.07
N ALA A 242 18.42 6.42 -17.34
CA ALA A 242 19.17 7.05 -18.42
C ALA A 242 18.50 8.32 -18.99
N GLY A 243 17.44 8.84 -18.34
CA GLY A 243 16.76 10.08 -18.74
C GLY A 243 15.75 9.92 -19.88
N GLN A 244 15.32 8.70 -20.20
CA GLN A 244 14.39 8.43 -21.30
C GLN A 244 12.91 8.35 -20.86
N GLY A 245 12.60 8.70 -19.60
CA GLY A 245 11.24 8.63 -19.04
C GLY A 245 10.20 9.37 -19.87
N ALA A 246 10.43 10.66 -20.14
CA ALA A 246 9.54 11.49 -20.94
C ALA A 246 9.25 10.92 -22.33
N ARG A 247 10.24 10.29 -22.97
CA ARG A 247 10.07 9.64 -24.27
C ARG A 247 9.16 8.41 -24.19
N LEU A 248 9.27 7.63 -23.12
CA LEU A 248 8.40 6.47 -22.89
C LEU A 248 6.96 6.91 -22.61
N VAL A 249 6.77 7.98 -21.83
CA VAL A 249 5.45 8.61 -21.61
C VAL A 249 4.85 9.09 -22.93
N GLN A 250 5.64 9.78 -23.76
CA GLN A 250 5.21 10.25 -25.08
C GLN A 250 4.79 9.07 -25.97
N ALA A 251 5.60 8.01 -26.04
CA ALA A 251 5.28 6.83 -26.83
C ALA A 251 3.96 6.16 -26.40
N LEU A 252 3.68 6.12 -25.10
CA LEU A 252 2.40 5.61 -24.59
C LEU A 252 1.22 6.54 -24.88
N THR A 253 1.44 7.86 -24.86
CA THR A 253 0.38 8.86 -25.06
C THR A 253 -0.01 9.01 -26.53
N GLU A 254 0.98 8.94 -27.44
CA GLU A 254 0.77 9.05 -28.89
C GLU A 254 0.49 7.68 -29.54
N GLY A 255 0.92 6.59 -28.90
CA GLY A 255 0.71 5.23 -29.39
C GLY A 255 -0.74 4.80 -29.28
N SER A 256 -1.21 4.06 -30.28
CA SER A 256 -2.51 3.37 -30.25
C SER A 256 -2.29 1.88 -30.04
N PHE A 257 -3.00 1.29 -29.08
CA PHE A 257 -2.97 -0.14 -28.81
C PHE A 257 -4.32 -0.59 -28.25
N ASP A 258 -4.81 -1.72 -28.75
CA ASP A 258 -6.13 -2.26 -28.37
C ASP A 258 -6.04 -3.27 -27.21
N ASP A 259 -4.83 -3.75 -26.91
CA ASP A 259 -4.60 -4.75 -25.88
C ASP A 259 -3.24 -4.60 -25.17
N ALA A 260 -3.03 -5.47 -24.18
CA ALA A 260 -1.82 -5.54 -23.37
C ALA A 260 -0.55 -5.84 -24.20
N ALA A 261 -0.67 -6.62 -25.27
CA ALA A 261 0.45 -6.97 -26.14
C ALA A 261 0.87 -5.76 -26.99
N GLY A 262 -0.09 -5.02 -27.53
CA GLY A 262 0.12 -3.77 -28.27
C GLY A 262 0.81 -2.71 -27.42
N GLN A 263 0.37 -2.49 -26.18
CA GLN A 263 1.03 -1.54 -25.27
C GLN A 263 2.50 -1.93 -25.05
N ASN A 264 2.76 -3.22 -24.77
CA ASN A 264 4.11 -3.71 -24.55
C ASN A 264 4.97 -3.59 -25.81
N ALA A 265 4.39 -3.79 -27.00
CA ALA A 265 5.08 -3.60 -28.28
C ALA A 265 5.45 -2.13 -28.51
N VAL A 266 4.59 -1.17 -28.14
CA VAL A 266 4.89 0.27 -28.19
C VAL A 266 6.07 0.61 -27.26
N LEU A 267 6.07 0.09 -26.04
CA LEU A 267 7.17 0.28 -25.09
C LEU A 267 8.47 -0.35 -25.58
N GLU A 268 8.42 -1.59 -26.10
CA GLU A 268 9.59 -2.25 -26.67
C GLU A 268 10.12 -1.51 -27.90
N ALA A 269 9.23 -0.99 -28.76
CA ALA A 269 9.60 -0.17 -29.90
C ALA A 269 10.26 1.15 -29.44
N ALA A 270 9.74 1.82 -28.42
CA ALA A 270 10.34 3.04 -27.87
C ALA A 270 11.73 2.80 -27.27
N LEU A 271 11.91 1.67 -26.57
CA LEU A 271 13.20 1.23 -26.01
C LEU A 271 14.21 0.85 -27.10
N ASN A 272 13.76 0.19 -28.18
CA ASN A 272 14.61 -0.31 -29.26
C ASN A 272 14.87 0.74 -30.34
N ALA A 273 13.97 1.69 -30.50
CA ALA A 273 14.16 2.82 -31.37
C ALA A 273 15.36 3.56 -30.84
N LYS A 274 16.49 3.37 -31.55
CA LYS A 274 17.75 4.05 -31.29
C LYS A 274 17.39 5.47 -30.96
N VAL A 275 17.75 5.92 -29.76
CA VAL A 275 17.72 7.35 -29.45
C VAL A 275 18.47 7.97 -30.62
N SER A 276 17.74 8.62 -31.51
CA SER A 276 18.36 9.52 -32.46
C SER A 276 18.76 10.74 -31.62
N HIS A 277 19.78 10.57 -30.79
CA HIS A 277 20.87 11.50 -30.94
C HIS A 277 21.18 11.40 -32.42
N ALA A 278 21.03 12.49 -33.17
CA ALA A 278 21.66 12.59 -34.46
C ALA A 278 23.08 12.04 -34.28
N LYS A 279 23.30 10.80 -34.70
CA LYS A 279 24.51 10.09 -34.38
C LYS A 279 25.54 10.75 -35.29
N PRO A 280 26.64 11.30 -34.76
CA PRO A 280 27.70 11.79 -35.62
C PRO A 280 28.08 10.62 -36.52
N ALA A 281 28.03 10.87 -37.83
CA ALA A 281 28.43 9.90 -38.83
C ALA A 281 29.82 9.37 -38.43
N LYS A 282 29.96 8.05 -38.36
CA LYS A 282 31.27 7.40 -38.17
C LYS A 282 32.11 7.61 -39.44
N GLY A 283 32.67 8.80 -39.58
CA GLY A 283 34.02 8.98 -40.08
C GLY A 283 34.89 9.20 -38.85
N ALA A 284 35.73 8.23 -38.51
CA ALA A 284 36.86 8.51 -37.63
C ALA A 284 37.76 9.49 -38.38
N GLY A 285 37.62 10.78 -38.07
CA GLY A 285 38.45 11.84 -38.60
C GLY A 285 38.52 12.89 -37.51
N LYS A 286 39.76 13.19 -37.08
CA LYS A 286 40.15 14.33 -36.25
C LYS A 286 39.11 15.44 -36.25
N VAL A 287 38.75 15.93 -35.06
CA VAL A 287 38.06 17.22 -34.90
C VAL A 287 38.79 18.22 -35.81
N SER A 288 38.20 18.54 -36.96
CA SER A 288 38.75 19.61 -37.77
C SER A 288 38.39 20.88 -37.03
N HIS A 289 39.43 21.64 -36.71
CA HIS A 289 39.37 22.92 -36.09
C HIS A 289 38.52 23.88 -36.93
N ALA A 290 37.21 23.92 -36.70
CA ALA A 290 36.52 25.19 -36.82
C ALA A 290 37.12 26.06 -35.71
N LYS A 291 37.92 27.05 -36.12
CA LYS A 291 38.59 27.99 -35.20
C LYS A 291 37.51 28.51 -34.24
N PRO A 292 37.69 28.38 -32.91
CA PRO A 292 36.70 28.86 -31.97
C PRO A 292 36.44 30.35 -32.25
N LEU A 293 35.18 30.75 -32.15
CA LEU A 293 34.78 32.16 -32.27
C LEU A 293 35.56 33.02 -31.26
N PHE A 294 35.85 32.42 -30.11
CA PHE A 294 36.68 33.00 -29.06
C PHE A 294 37.28 31.88 -28.20
N GLU A 295 38.52 32.06 -27.76
CA GLU A 295 39.18 31.18 -26.78
C GLU A 295 39.87 32.05 -25.71
N HIS A 296 39.66 31.71 -24.44
CA HIS A 296 40.23 32.42 -23.30
C HIS A 296 40.78 31.46 -22.26
N ARG A 297 41.97 31.77 -21.74
CA ARG A 297 42.60 31.00 -20.67
C ARG A 297 42.32 31.67 -19.32
N LEU A 298 41.72 30.93 -18.40
CA LEU A 298 41.41 31.36 -17.06
C LEU A 298 42.63 31.28 -16.13
N PRO A 299 42.68 32.06 -15.03
CA PRO A 299 43.80 32.05 -14.07
C PRO A 299 44.07 30.68 -13.41
N ASN A 300 43.06 29.82 -13.32
CA ASN A 300 43.18 28.46 -12.78
C ASN A 300 43.75 27.45 -13.81
N GLY A 301 44.18 27.90 -14.98
CA GLY A 301 44.74 27.06 -16.04
C GLY A 301 43.71 26.41 -16.96
N ALA A 302 42.41 26.60 -16.70
CA ALA A 302 41.35 26.15 -17.58
C ALA A 302 41.25 27.00 -18.85
N THR A 303 40.72 26.44 -19.92
CA THR A 303 40.42 27.16 -21.17
C THR A 303 38.93 27.12 -21.46
N VAL A 304 38.41 28.27 -21.89
CA VAL A 304 37.02 28.44 -22.32
C VAL A 304 37.02 28.78 -23.79
N ALA A 305 36.32 27.99 -24.60
CA ALA A 305 36.20 28.21 -26.03
C ALA A 305 34.73 28.31 -26.44
N LEU A 306 34.38 29.31 -27.24
CA LEU A 306 33.05 29.44 -27.84
C LEU A 306 33.10 28.96 -29.29
N HIS A 307 32.33 27.92 -29.59
CA HIS A 307 32.12 27.42 -30.94
C HIS A 307 30.72 27.78 -31.41
N ARG A 308 30.59 28.19 -32.67
CA ARG A 308 29.27 28.40 -33.29
C ARG A 308 29.15 27.50 -34.51
N THR A 309 28.09 26.72 -34.55
CA THR A 309 27.75 25.86 -35.68
C THR A 309 26.29 26.07 -36.04
N GLY A 310 26.03 26.85 -37.10
CA GLY A 310 24.69 27.34 -37.42
C GLY A 310 24.15 28.24 -36.30
N ASP A 311 22.92 27.98 -35.88
CA ASP A 311 22.23 28.73 -34.81
C ASP A 311 22.61 28.25 -33.40
N VAL A 312 23.49 27.25 -33.29
CA VAL A 312 23.93 26.70 -32.01
C VAL A 312 25.27 27.30 -31.62
N SER A 313 25.29 27.99 -30.48
CA SER A 313 26.53 28.42 -29.81
C SER A 313 26.84 27.44 -28.67
N ARG A 314 28.06 26.91 -28.63
CA ARG A 314 28.56 25.96 -27.63
C ARG A 314 29.75 26.56 -26.91
N LEU A 315 29.62 26.74 -25.60
CA LEU A 315 30.72 27.12 -24.73
C LEU A 315 31.35 25.84 -24.15
N GLU A 316 32.62 25.62 -24.44
CA GLU A 316 33.40 24.45 -24.00
C GLU A 316 34.41 24.87 -22.94
N PHE A 317 34.41 24.17 -21.81
CA PHE A 317 35.38 24.33 -20.73
C PHE A 317 36.31 23.12 -20.71
N SER A 318 37.62 23.36 -20.78
CA SER A 318 38.65 22.34 -20.70
C SER A 318 39.60 22.61 -19.53
N GLY A 319 40.01 21.55 -18.83
CA GLY A 319 40.96 21.65 -17.72
C GLY A 319 40.34 21.99 -16.35
N HIS A 320 39.02 22.16 -16.26
CA HIS A 320 38.31 22.32 -14.98
C HIS A 320 36.86 21.81 -15.10
N GLU A 321 36.44 21.01 -14.14
CA GLU A 321 35.07 20.52 -14.02
C GLU A 321 34.22 21.54 -13.26
N LEU A 322 33.11 21.99 -13.86
CA LEU A 322 32.21 22.96 -13.25
C LEU A 322 31.31 22.26 -12.22
N THR A 323 31.26 22.79 -11.01
CA THR A 323 30.27 22.36 -10.01
C THR A 323 28.86 22.82 -10.40
N PRO A 324 27.79 22.16 -9.91
CA PRO A 324 26.41 22.57 -10.19
C PRO A 324 26.12 24.04 -9.86
N HIS A 325 26.70 24.54 -8.75
CA HIS A 325 26.53 25.94 -8.36
C HIS A 325 27.24 26.91 -9.33
N GLN A 326 28.45 26.59 -9.80
CA GLN A 326 29.16 27.40 -10.80
C GLN A 326 28.46 27.39 -12.16
N ALA A 327 27.90 26.25 -12.58
CA ALA A 327 27.11 26.15 -13.80
C ALA A 327 25.86 27.04 -13.73
N GLN A 328 25.20 27.08 -12.57
CA GLN A 328 24.03 27.93 -12.35
C GLN A 328 24.38 29.44 -12.33
N MET A 329 25.50 29.81 -11.71
CA MET A 329 26.02 31.18 -11.75
C MET A 329 26.39 31.62 -13.18
N LEU A 330 26.98 30.73 -13.98
CA LEU A 330 27.29 30.99 -15.38
C LEU A 330 26.03 31.20 -16.22
N ALA A 331 25.00 30.38 -16.00
CA ALA A 331 23.71 30.53 -16.67
C ALA A 331 23.07 31.89 -16.36
N GLY A 332 23.03 32.30 -15.09
CA GLY A 332 22.50 33.61 -14.70
C GLY A 332 23.30 34.80 -15.26
N ALA A 333 24.62 34.69 -15.34
CA ALA A 333 25.45 35.72 -15.96
C ALA A 333 25.19 35.85 -17.48
N LEU A 334 25.00 34.72 -18.17
CA LEU A 334 24.67 34.70 -19.60
C LEU A 334 23.26 35.25 -19.87
N GLU A 335 22.30 34.96 -19.00
CA GLU A 335 20.94 35.51 -19.06
C GLU A 335 20.96 37.05 -19.00
N VAL A 336 21.64 37.62 -18.00
CA VAL A 336 21.81 39.07 -17.86
C VAL A 336 22.53 39.69 -19.07
N MET A 337 23.55 39.02 -19.61
CA MET A 337 24.27 39.51 -20.79
C MET A 337 23.43 39.48 -22.07
N LEU A 338 22.58 38.47 -22.25
CA LEU A 338 21.68 38.37 -23.41
C LEU A 338 20.51 39.35 -23.30
N GLU A 339 20.02 39.62 -22.10
CA GLU A 339 19.00 40.66 -21.85
C GLU A 339 19.55 42.08 -22.02
N ALA A 340 20.82 42.32 -21.66
CA ALA A 340 21.49 43.60 -21.87
C ALA A 340 21.93 43.86 -23.33
N GLY A 341 21.88 42.82 -24.19
CA GLY A 341 22.37 42.84 -25.57
C GLY A 341 21.38 43.37 -26.61
N ASP A 342 20.19 43.83 -26.21
CA ASP A 342 19.18 44.39 -27.11
C ASP A 342 19.06 45.92 -26.96
N PRO A 343 20.00 46.73 -27.52
CA PRO A 343 19.68 48.10 -27.85
C PRO A 343 18.84 48.07 -29.14
N LYS A 344 17.66 48.68 -29.07
CA LYS A 344 16.80 48.96 -30.23
C LYS A 344 17.55 49.50 -31.44
#